data_AF-A0A545AJ12-F1
#
_entry.id   AF-A0A545AJ12-F1
#
_cell.length_a   1.000
_cell.length_b   1.000
_cell.length_c   1.000
_cell.angle_alpha   90.00
_cell.angle_beta   90.00
_cell.angle_gamma   90.00
#
_symmetry.space_group_name_H-M   'P 1'
#
loop_
_entity.id
_entity.type
_entity.pdbx_description
1 polymer ?
#
loop_
_entity_poly.entity_id
_entity_poly.type
_entity_poly.pdbx_seq_one_letter_code
_entity_poly.pdbx_strand_id
1 'polypeptide(L)'
;MGSDLEFPRQREDPMALPYPTLPGDVDRAVADDHAAVLRLLEHLETGSGSRRTLADQLVHRCALLYAGMDQVVLAELHKHSDYADPGTAVGPRTTAGPGAVVEPVSPPRGGPSTIAADLIVPAGHRSIATIVEEARAGENASKERLAVLSAAEPGEPEFEQALLRLIEGTRVHVAQIEGELLPALRGSGADLQALGRDYYEARRAAPGDINPEPPGASRLVAAVTSVFDGLLGDKSSDRDELLATDASGLLDHDAQLVVDEYARLRPTAPDLLTPEAARRQPSLRNVVSVPDPEPAERRTIDGVPVVVFRPAGVEETLPVVVFAHGGGGVIGSAANTTAQALCDQLDCVVLSVEYRLAPEHPFPAGHDDVRAVLEWALASAADVGGDPALVVAAGESMGANMVAAAALAMPVGLRPVAQLLITPVTTSTQETPSMLDAADAALLDRPAVDWFLMHLFADPADALDPRFALLEAPASTLEAAPPTHVITADRDPLRDQGEQFAARLAEAGVPTTVARYPGVPHTFFALGADVQASVQAQLDAAEALRPYLS
;
A
#
# COMPACT_ATOMS: atom_id res chain seq x y z
N MET A 1 35.96 -1.52 5.49
CA MET A 1 35.47 -1.99 6.80
C MET A 1 33.99 -2.17 6.64
N GLY A 2 33.54 -3.41 6.50
CA GLY A 2 32.14 -3.74 6.22
C GLY A 2 31.31 -3.56 7.48
N SER A 3 30.16 -2.90 7.34
CA SER A 3 29.10 -2.88 8.33
C SER A 3 28.16 -4.05 8.04
N ASP A 4 28.14 -5.02 8.95
CA ASP A 4 27.19 -6.12 8.98
C ASP A 4 25.77 -5.54 9.14
N LEU A 5 24.99 -5.55 8.05
CA LEU A 5 23.55 -5.44 8.12
C LEU A 5 23.01 -6.82 8.52
N GLU A 6 22.94 -7.08 9.84
CA GLU A 6 22.16 -8.20 10.36
C GLU A 6 20.68 -7.89 10.16
N PHE A 7 20.05 -8.56 9.19
CA PHE A 7 18.60 -8.57 9.06
C PHE A 7 17.98 -9.26 10.29
N PRO A 8 17.08 -8.61 11.03
CA PRO A 8 16.45 -9.22 12.18
C PRO A 8 15.64 -10.43 11.75
N ARG A 9 15.82 -11.54 12.48
CA ARG A 9 14.95 -12.73 12.35
C ARG A 9 13.50 -12.29 12.55
N GLN A 10 12.64 -12.71 11.62
CA GLN A 10 11.18 -12.56 11.62
C GLN A 10 10.64 -12.51 13.06
N ARG A 11 10.15 -11.34 13.47
CA ARG A 11 9.08 -11.32 14.46
C ARG A 11 7.94 -12.11 13.81
N GLU A 12 7.39 -13.09 14.52
CA GLU A 12 6.09 -13.67 14.16
C GLU A 12 5.14 -12.49 13.93
N ASP A 13 4.75 -12.27 12.68
CA ASP A 13 3.87 -11.18 12.29
C ASP A 13 2.47 -11.50 12.83
N PRO A 14 1.96 -10.73 13.81
CA PRO A 14 0.63 -10.99 14.36
C PRO A 14 -0.51 -10.65 13.39
N MET A 15 -0.22 -10.08 12.21
CA MET A 15 -1.20 -9.46 11.30
C MET A 15 -1.17 -10.01 9.86
N ALA A 16 -0.31 -10.97 9.55
CA ALA A 16 -0.39 -11.68 8.28
C ALA A 16 -1.53 -12.69 8.34
N LEU A 17 -2.48 -12.62 7.40
CA LEU A 17 -3.49 -13.67 7.25
C LEU A 17 -2.77 -15.03 7.10
N PRO A 18 -3.22 -16.09 7.77
CA PRO A 18 -2.49 -17.36 7.82
C PRO A 18 -2.55 -18.16 6.51
N TYR A 19 -2.96 -17.52 5.41
CA TYR A 19 -3.19 -18.09 4.10
C TYR A 19 -2.94 -17.03 3.01
N PRO A 20 -2.58 -17.43 1.78
CA PRO A 20 -2.35 -16.50 0.69
C PRO A 20 -3.65 -15.83 0.24
N THR A 21 -3.56 -14.56 -0.12
CA THR A 21 -4.64 -13.75 -0.70
C THR A 21 -4.21 -13.14 -2.03
N LEU A 22 -5.18 -12.88 -2.90
CA LEU A 22 -4.95 -12.16 -4.17
C LEU A 22 -5.36 -10.70 -4.02
N PRO A 23 -4.78 -9.78 -4.81
CA PRO A 23 -5.23 -8.39 -4.85
C PRO A 23 -6.74 -8.27 -5.04
N GLY A 24 -7.39 -7.41 -4.27
CA GLY A 24 -8.84 -7.22 -4.33
C GLY A 24 -9.69 -8.33 -3.68
N ASP A 25 -9.09 -9.36 -3.04
CA ASP A 25 -9.85 -10.24 -2.15
C ASP A 25 -10.38 -9.42 -0.96
N VAL A 26 -11.65 -9.60 -0.57
CA VAL A 26 -12.26 -8.83 0.53
C VAL A 26 -11.54 -9.00 1.87
N ASP A 27 -11.00 -10.17 2.17
CA ASP A 27 -10.28 -10.39 3.43
C ASP A 27 -8.92 -9.70 3.46
N ARG A 28 -8.24 -9.60 2.31
CA ARG A 28 -7.06 -8.75 2.13
C ARG A 28 -7.40 -7.28 2.33
N ALA A 29 -8.46 -6.79 1.69
CA ALA A 29 -8.90 -5.40 1.84
C ALA A 29 -9.23 -5.03 3.31
N VAL A 30 -9.89 -5.94 4.04
CA VAL A 30 -10.16 -5.76 5.48
C VAL A 30 -8.88 -5.73 6.30
N ALA A 31 -7.95 -6.66 6.05
CA ALA A 31 -6.66 -6.70 6.75
C ALA A 31 -5.80 -5.44 6.48
N ASP A 32 -5.84 -4.93 5.26
CA ASP A 32 -5.13 -3.69 4.88
C ASP A 32 -5.72 -2.46 5.59
N ASP A 33 -7.06 -2.37 5.73
CA ASP A 33 -7.70 -1.34 6.55
C ASP A 33 -7.38 -1.48 8.05
N HIS A 34 -7.35 -2.71 8.58
CA HIS A 34 -6.95 -2.96 9.97
C HIS A 34 -5.52 -2.51 10.24
N ALA A 35 -4.58 -2.79 9.31
CA ALA A 35 -3.19 -2.35 9.45
C ALA A 35 -3.10 -0.82 9.57
N ALA A 36 -3.82 -0.07 8.73
CA ALA A 36 -3.87 1.39 8.81
C ALA A 36 -4.48 1.89 10.14
N VAL A 37 -5.59 1.28 10.59
CA VAL A 37 -6.24 1.63 11.87
C VAL A 37 -5.32 1.37 13.06
N LEU A 38 -4.67 0.21 13.10
CA LEU A 38 -3.75 -0.16 14.18
C LEU A 38 -2.53 0.75 14.22
N ARG A 39 -2.04 1.18 13.05
CA ARG A 39 -0.91 2.10 12.97
C ARG A 39 -1.26 3.50 13.51
N LEU A 40 -2.44 4.03 13.18
CA LEU A 40 -2.95 5.28 13.76
C LEU A 40 -3.10 5.18 15.30
N LEU A 41 -3.58 4.04 15.82
CA LEU A 41 -3.65 3.79 17.26
C LEU A 41 -2.27 3.78 17.91
N GLU A 42 -1.26 3.16 17.27
CA GLU A 42 0.12 3.17 17.76
C GLU A 42 0.69 4.58 17.86
N HIS A 43 0.41 5.45 16.87
CA HIS A 43 0.80 6.86 16.94
C HIS A 43 0.15 7.59 18.12
N LEU A 44 -1.15 7.36 18.36
CA LEU A 44 -1.88 7.96 19.48
C LEU A 44 -1.40 7.43 20.85
N GLU A 45 -1.03 6.16 20.94
CA GLU A 45 -0.47 5.51 22.14
C GLU A 45 0.91 6.05 22.50
N THR A 46 1.78 6.19 21.50
CA THR A 46 3.15 6.68 21.68
C THR A 46 3.22 8.19 21.82
N GLY A 47 2.13 8.90 21.49
CA GLY A 47 2.07 10.35 21.52
C GLY A 47 2.89 11.02 20.41
N SER A 48 3.14 10.32 19.31
CA SER A 48 3.78 10.91 18.12
C SER A 48 2.79 11.79 17.35
N GLY A 49 3.30 12.85 16.72
CA GLY A 49 2.51 13.63 15.77
C GLY A 49 1.36 14.46 16.37
N SER A 50 0.38 14.81 15.53
CA SER A 50 -0.77 15.62 15.92
C SER A 50 -1.91 14.75 16.46
N ARG A 51 -2.07 14.68 17.79
CA ARG A 51 -3.10 13.84 18.44
C ARG A 51 -4.53 14.11 17.94
N ARG A 52 -4.89 15.37 17.67
CA ARG A 52 -6.22 15.71 17.16
C ARG A 52 -6.42 15.18 15.74
N THR A 53 -5.48 15.48 14.85
CA THR A 53 -5.51 15.03 13.44
C THR A 53 -5.53 13.51 13.35
N LEU A 54 -4.66 12.83 14.12
CA LEU A 54 -4.62 11.37 14.18
C LEU A 54 -5.94 10.76 14.68
N ALA A 55 -6.59 11.38 15.66
CA ALA A 55 -7.90 10.94 16.13
C ALA A 55 -8.99 11.12 15.05
N ASP A 56 -8.97 12.24 14.32
CA ASP A 56 -9.89 12.49 13.20
C ASP A 56 -9.68 11.48 12.05
N GLN A 57 -8.43 11.20 11.70
CA GLN A 57 -8.07 10.17 10.70
C GLN A 57 -8.51 8.78 11.13
N LEU A 58 -8.30 8.42 12.41
CA LEU A 58 -8.73 7.14 12.98
C LEU A 58 -10.25 6.99 12.92
N VAL A 59 -10.98 8.05 13.28
CA VAL A 59 -12.46 8.08 13.20
C VAL A 59 -12.92 7.85 11.76
N HIS A 60 -12.31 8.56 10.80
CA HIS A 60 -12.66 8.42 9.39
C HIS A 60 -12.35 7.02 8.85
N ARG A 61 -11.15 6.49 9.10
CA ARG A 61 -10.75 5.14 8.65
C ARG A 61 -11.64 4.04 9.24
N CYS A 62 -11.96 4.12 10.53
CA CYS A 62 -12.90 3.19 11.15
C CYS A 62 -14.30 3.25 10.52
N ALA A 63 -14.78 4.46 10.19
CA ALA A 63 -16.09 4.62 9.56
C ALA A 63 -16.16 3.91 8.19
N LEU A 64 -15.10 4.04 7.38
CA LEU A 64 -14.99 3.37 6.08
C LEU A 64 -14.93 1.84 6.25
N LEU A 65 -14.04 1.35 7.13
CA LEU A 65 -13.91 -0.08 7.45
C LEU A 65 -15.26 -0.67 7.87
N TYR A 66 -15.97 -0.01 8.77
CA TYR A 66 -17.26 -0.46 9.28
C TYR A 66 -18.37 -0.44 8.22
N ALA A 67 -18.37 0.53 7.31
CA ALA A 67 -19.30 0.52 6.19
C ALA A 67 -19.11 -0.72 5.30
N GLY A 68 -17.87 -1.07 4.97
CA GLY A 68 -17.56 -2.29 4.21
C GLY A 68 -17.85 -3.57 4.99
N MET A 69 -17.49 -3.62 6.27
CA MET A 69 -17.74 -4.77 7.14
C MET A 69 -19.25 -5.06 7.29
N ASP A 70 -20.05 -4.06 7.63
CA ASP A 70 -21.49 -4.22 7.87
C ASP A 70 -22.26 -4.58 6.59
N GLN A 71 -21.98 -3.87 5.48
CA GLN A 71 -22.75 -4.00 4.24
C GLN A 71 -22.38 -5.24 3.43
N VAL A 72 -21.14 -5.74 3.57
CA VAL A 72 -20.60 -6.79 2.72
C VAL A 72 -20.23 -8.02 3.52
N VAL A 73 -19.23 -7.92 4.39
CA VAL A 73 -18.63 -9.07 5.06
C VAL A 73 -19.61 -9.74 6.02
N LEU A 74 -20.19 -8.98 6.95
CA LEU A 74 -21.15 -9.48 7.92
C LEU A 74 -22.49 -9.84 7.28
N ALA A 75 -22.90 -9.10 6.23
CA ALA A 75 -24.10 -9.40 5.47
C ALA A 75 -23.99 -10.74 4.72
N GLU A 76 -22.83 -11.04 4.13
CA GLU A 76 -22.58 -12.31 3.45
C GLU A 76 -22.58 -13.48 4.43
N LEU A 77 -21.82 -13.40 5.52
CA LEU A 77 -21.78 -14.45 6.53
C LEU A 77 -23.14 -14.72 7.17
N HIS A 78 -23.98 -13.69 7.32
CA HIS A 78 -25.34 -13.87 7.81
C HIS A 78 -26.19 -14.76 6.87
N LYS A 79 -26.02 -14.67 5.54
CA LYS A 79 -26.71 -15.55 4.58
C LYS A 79 -26.36 -17.03 4.79
N HIS A 80 -25.13 -17.30 5.23
CA HIS A 80 -24.63 -18.65 5.51
C HIS A 80 -24.93 -19.11 6.94
N SER A 81 -25.26 -18.20 7.86
CA SER A 81 -25.57 -18.52 9.25
C SER A 81 -26.86 -19.34 9.43
N ASP A 82 -27.77 -19.30 8.45
CA ASP A 82 -29.00 -20.11 8.40
C ASP A 82 -28.81 -21.50 7.74
N TYR A 83 -27.65 -21.76 7.11
CA TYR A 83 -27.32 -23.07 6.57
C TYR A 83 -26.72 -23.95 7.67
N ALA A 84 -27.58 -24.78 8.27
CA ALA A 84 -27.24 -25.73 9.32
C ALA A 84 -26.02 -26.62 8.97
N ASP A 85 -25.15 -26.78 9.97
CA ASP A 85 -24.08 -27.78 10.09
C ASP A 85 -24.39 -29.11 9.37
N PRO A 86 -23.66 -29.48 8.30
CA PRO A 86 -23.81 -30.78 7.65
C PRO A 86 -23.35 -31.98 8.52
N GLY A 87 -22.81 -31.74 9.73
CA GLY A 87 -22.12 -32.71 10.55
C GLY A 87 -22.96 -33.53 11.54
N THR A 88 -24.27 -33.34 11.64
CA THR A 88 -25.11 -34.09 12.62
C THR A 88 -25.85 -35.29 12.02
N ALA A 89 -25.19 -36.08 11.17
CA ALA A 89 -25.63 -37.45 10.90
C ALA A 89 -25.18 -38.39 12.04
N VAL A 90 -25.94 -38.40 13.14
CA VAL A 90 -25.75 -39.35 14.24
C VAL A 90 -26.11 -40.76 13.75
N GLY A 91 -25.09 -41.55 13.40
CA GLY A 91 -25.20 -43.01 13.28
C GLY A 91 -25.54 -43.66 14.64
N PRO A 92 -26.17 -44.85 14.66
CA PRO A 92 -26.76 -45.39 15.87
C PRO A 92 -25.69 -45.73 16.92
N ARG A 93 -25.96 -45.28 18.15
CA ARG A 93 -25.15 -45.49 19.36
C ARG A 93 -24.79 -46.96 19.58
N THR A 94 -23.51 -47.25 19.71
CA THR A 94 -23.00 -48.45 20.38
C THR A 94 -22.46 -48.10 21.77
N THR A 95 -22.94 -48.84 22.76
CA THR A 95 -22.70 -48.71 24.20
C THR A 95 -21.35 -49.29 24.65
N ALA A 96 -20.62 -48.56 25.49
CA ALA A 96 -19.68 -49.03 26.53
C ALA A 96 -19.25 -47.77 27.33
N GLY A 97 -19.08 -47.67 28.64
CA GLY A 97 -19.07 -48.51 29.84
C GLY A 97 -18.33 -47.65 30.91
N PRO A 98 -18.73 -47.59 32.19
CA PRO A 98 -18.27 -46.53 33.10
C PRO A 98 -16.98 -46.92 33.85
N GLY A 99 -16.06 -45.97 34.00
CA GLY A 99 -15.05 -46.02 35.07
C GLY A 99 -13.70 -45.40 34.72
N ALA A 100 -13.44 -44.18 35.21
CA ALA A 100 -12.14 -43.78 35.75
C ALA A 100 -12.31 -42.50 36.59
N VAL A 101 -11.69 -42.53 37.76
CA VAL A 101 -11.76 -41.55 38.86
C VAL A 101 -10.78 -40.41 38.61
N VAL A 102 -11.19 -39.17 38.90
CA VAL A 102 -10.35 -37.96 38.88
C VAL A 102 -9.79 -37.72 40.28
N GLU A 103 -8.47 -37.58 40.41
CA GLU A 103 -7.83 -37.01 41.62
C GLU A 103 -7.38 -35.55 41.36
N PRO A 104 -7.42 -34.65 42.37
CA PRO A 104 -7.04 -33.25 42.21
C PRO A 104 -5.57 -33.01 42.60
N VAL A 105 -4.83 -32.30 41.74
CA VAL A 105 -3.47 -31.80 42.06
C VAL A 105 -3.56 -30.32 42.42
N SER A 106 -2.97 -29.96 43.57
CA SER A 106 -2.86 -28.58 44.09
C SER A 106 -1.65 -27.83 43.51
N PRO A 107 -1.65 -26.48 43.48
CA PRO A 107 -0.67 -25.68 42.75
C PRO A 107 0.53 -25.25 43.62
N PRO A 108 1.69 -24.88 43.03
CA PRO A 108 2.69 -24.08 43.74
C PRO A 108 2.52 -22.58 43.47
N ARG A 109 2.86 -21.78 44.48
CA ARG A 109 2.88 -20.30 44.51
C ARG A 109 4.29 -19.76 44.25
N GLY A 110 4.39 -18.62 43.54
CA GLY A 110 5.56 -17.71 43.55
C GLY A 110 5.72 -16.90 42.24
N GLY A 111 5.58 -15.55 42.29
CA GLY A 111 5.61 -14.61 41.15
C GLY A 111 7.02 -14.20 40.63
N PRO A 112 7.21 -13.06 39.90
CA PRO A 112 6.28 -12.00 39.50
C PRO A 112 6.10 -11.81 37.97
N SER A 113 4.90 -11.35 37.58
CA SER A 113 4.61 -10.46 36.43
C SER A 113 5.21 -10.81 35.05
N THR A 114 4.61 -11.77 34.35
CA THR A 114 4.60 -11.86 32.88
C THR A 114 3.14 -11.89 32.42
N ILE A 115 2.60 -10.75 31.99
CA ILE A 115 1.29 -10.69 31.32
C ILE A 115 1.56 -10.67 29.81
N ALA A 116 1.85 -11.84 29.26
CA ALA A 116 1.85 -12.15 27.83
C ALA A 116 2.19 -13.64 27.71
N ALA A 117 1.17 -14.52 27.63
CA ALA A 117 1.29 -15.88 27.07
C ALA A 117 0.03 -16.76 27.23
N ASP A 118 -0.98 -16.39 28.03
CA ASP A 118 -2.12 -17.28 28.27
C ASP A 118 -3.43 -16.70 27.71
N LEU A 119 -3.60 -16.81 26.39
CA LEU A 119 -4.90 -16.75 25.71
C LEU A 119 -4.92 -17.78 24.57
N ILE A 120 -4.56 -19.03 24.88
CA ILE A 120 -5.00 -20.16 24.07
C ILE A 120 -6.47 -20.40 24.43
N VAL A 121 -7.38 -19.82 23.64
CA VAL A 121 -8.80 -20.15 23.70
C VAL A 121 -8.96 -21.59 23.20
N PRO A 122 -9.68 -22.48 23.92
CA PRO A 122 -9.86 -23.86 23.46
C PRO A 122 -10.71 -23.87 22.18
N ALA A 123 -10.31 -24.68 21.20
CA ALA A 123 -11.08 -24.99 19.99
C ALA A 123 -12.37 -25.76 20.33
N GLY A 124 -13.37 -25.05 20.85
CA GLY A 124 -14.77 -25.40 20.71
C GLY A 124 -15.27 -24.84 19.38
N HIS A 125 -15.97 -25.64 18.57
CA HIS A 125 -16.54 -25.17 17.30
C HIS A 125 -17.60 -24.09 17.63
N ARG A 126 -17.26 -22.81 17.47
CA ARG A 126 -18.21 -21.69 17.54
C ARG A 126 -19.02 -21.65 16.25
N SER A 127 -20.31 -21.31 16.37
CA SER A 127 -21.16 -21.15 15.18
C SER A 127 -20.84 -19.83 14.47
N ILE A 128 -21.03 -19.78 13.15
CA ILE A 128 -20.89 -18.55 12.35
C ILE A 128 -21.80 -17.44 12.91
N ALA A 129 -23.02 -17.77 13.35
CA ALA A 129 -23.94 -16.82 13.97
C ALA A 129 -23.33 -16.17 15.22
N THR A 130 -22.69 -16.95 16.09
CA THR A 130 -22.01 -16.44 17.29
C THR A 130 -20.86 -15.52 16.93
N ILE A 131 -20.04 -15.90 15.94
CA ILE A 131 -18.90 -15.09 15.48
C ILE A 131 -19.39 -13.74 14.93
N VAL A 132 -20.47 -13.73 14.14
CA VAL A 132 -21.09 -12.51 13.59
C VAL A 132 -21.66 -11.62 14.69
N GLU A 133 -22.37 -12.18 15.67
CA GLU A 133 -22.93 -11.41 16.79
C GLU A 133 -21.83 -10.75 17.64
N GLU A 134 -20.76 -11.47 17.93
CA GLU A 134 -19.60 -10.94 18.68
C GLU A 134 -18.87 -9.85 17.88
N ALA A 135 -18.69 -10.04 16.57
CA ALA A 135 -18.10 -9.02 15.70
C ALA A 135 -18.95 -7.73 15.71
N ARG A 136 -20.27 -7.84 15.56
CA ARG A 136 -21.18 -6.68 15.66
C ARG A 136 -21.12 -5.99 17.02
N ALA A 137 -21.02 -6.75 18.10
CA ALA A 137 -20.88 -6.20 19.44
C ALA A 137 -19.57 -5.42 19.62
N GLY A 138 -18.45 -5.96 19.12
CA GLY A 138 -17.15 -5.30 19.11
C GLY A 138 -17.17 -4.00 18.31
N GLU A 139 -17.73 -4.03 17.11
CA GLU A 139 -17.89 -2.88 16.23
C GLU A 139 -18.74 -1.78 16.87
N ASN A 140 -19.89 -2.12 17.46
CA ASN A 140 -20.74 -1.15 18.16
C ASN A 140 -20.02 -0.50 19.34
N ALA A 141 -19.27 -1.28 20.11
CA ALA A 141 -18.48 -0.74 21.22
C ALA A 141 -17.37 0.21 20.74
N SER A 142 -16.76 -0.06 19.58
CA SER A 142 -15.79 0.86 18.97
C SER A 142 -16.45 2.13 18.46
N LYS A 143 -17.61 2.04 17.80
CA LYS A 143 -18.39 3.21 17.34
C LYS A 143 -18.75 4.16 18.50
N GLU A 144 -19.15 3.63 19.65
CA GLU A 144 -19.42 4.45 20.85
C GLU A 144 -18.19 5.23 21.33
N ARG A 145 -17.02 4.60 21.32
CA ARG A 145 -15.76 5.23 21.76
C ARG A 145 -15.26 6.26 20.75
N LEU A 146 -15.37 5.98 19.46
CA LEU A 146 -15.04 6.91 18.38
C LEU A 146 -15.92 8.16 18.44
N ALA A 147 -17.20 8.03 18.79
CA ALA A 147 -18.08 9.18 19.00
C ALA A 147 -17.59 10.08 20.15
N VAL A 148 -17.04 9.51 21.22
CA VAL A 148 -16.42 10.29 22.31
C VAL A 148 -15.14 10.98 21.83
N LEU A 149 -14.25 10.27 21.11
CA LEU A 149 -13.02 10.87 20.55
C LEU A 149 -13.32 12.02 19.59
N SER A 150 -14.38 11.91 18.81
CA SER A 150 -14.82 12.98 17.92
C SER A 150 -15.29 14.22 18.68
N ALA A 151 -15.93 14.04 19.84
CA ALA A 151 -16.57 15.13 20.58
C ALA A 151 -15.67 15.79 21.66
N ALA A 152 -14.69 15.05 22.19
CA ALA A 152 -13.79 15.51 23.22
C ALA A 152 -12.44 15.97 22.64
N GLU A 153 -11.73 16.83 23.37
CA GLU A 153 -10.39 17.29 22.97
C GLU A 153 -9.27 16.43 23.58
N PRO A 154 -8.14 16.23 22.86
CA PRO A 154 -6.98 15.55 23.42
C PRO A 154 -6.53 16.14 24.77
N GLY A 155 -6.30 15.28 25.76
CA GLY A 155 -5.99 15.67 27.14
C GLY A 155 -7.20 15.79 28.07
N GLU A 156 -8.44 15.80 27.57
CA GLU A 156 -9.62 15.68 28.41
C GLU A 156 -9.76 14.26 28.99
N PRO A 157 -10.19 14.09 30.26
CA PRO A 157 -10.34 12.77 30.87
C PRO A 157 -11.21 11.80 30.06
N GLU A 158 -12.28 12.30 29.44
CA GLU A 158 -13.20 11.55 28.61
C GLU A 158 -12.53 11.07 27.31
N PHE A 159 -11.74 11.93 26.67
CA PHE A 159 -10.95 11.59 25.49
C PHE A 159 -9.95 10.47 25.81
N GLU A 160 -9.15 10.66 26.86
CA GLU A 160 -8.10 9.69 27.22
C GLU A 160 -8.68 8.34 27.64
N GLN A 161 -9.81 8.34 28.36
CA GLN A 161 -10.51 7.10 28.70
C GLN A 161 -11.15 6.41 27.49
N ALA A 162 -11.67 7.17 26.53
CA ALA A 162 -12.23 6.62 25.30
C ALA A 162 -11.12 6.01 24.43
N LEU A 163 -9.99 6.70 24.29
CA LEU A 163 -8.82 6.25 23.53
C LEU A 163 -8.26 4.95 24.11
N LEU A 164 -8.01 4.90 25.42
CA LEU A 164 -7.51 3.69 26.08
C LEU A 164 -8.43 2.48 25.88
N ARG A 165 -9.75 2.68 26.03
CA ARG A 165 -10.73 1.60 25.79
C ARG A 165 -10.84 1.21 24.32
N LEU A 166 -10.64 2.16 23.41
CA LEU A 166 -10.65 1.89 21.97
C LEU A 166 -9.44 1.04 21.59
N ILE A 167 -8.25 1.41 22.06
CA ILE A 167 -7.00 0.66 21.86
C ILE A 167 -7.16 -0.81 22.30
N GLU A 168 -7.62 -1.02 23.54
CA GLU A 168 -7.80 -2.37 24.09
C GLU A 168 -8.86 -3.16 23.31
N GLY A 169 -9.99 -2.53 22.99
CA GLY A 169 -11.09 -3.17 22.27
C GLY A 169 -10.77 -3.48 20.81
N THR A 170 -10.14 -2.55 20.09
CA THR A 170 -9.84 -2.70 18.66
C THR A 170 -8.84 -3.82 18.42
N ARG A 171 -7.77 -3.94 19.21
CA ARG A 171 -6.79 -5.03 19.06
C ARG A 171 -7.43 -6.41 19.21
N VAL A 172 -8.29 -6.58 20.23
CA VAL A 172 -9.03 -7.83 20.44
C VAL A 172 -10.00 -8.09 19.28
N HIS A 173 -10.70 -7.05 18.83
CA HIS A 173 -11.68 -7.16 17.75
C HIS A 173 -11.04 -7.51 16.41
N VAL A 174 -9.91 -6.88 16.07
CA VAL A 174 -9.12 -7.19 14.86
C VAL A 174 -8.63 -8.63 14.90
N ALA A 175 -8.02 -9.07 16.01
CA ALA A 175 -7.56 -10.44 16.17
C ALA A 175 -8.70 -11.47 16.02
N GLN A 176 -9.89 -11.14 16.49
CA GLN A 176 -11.08 -11.97 16.30
C GLN A 176 -11.54 -12.00 14.83
N ILE A 177 -11.59 -10.84 14.17
CA ILE A 177 -12.02 -10.76 12.76
C ILE A 177 -11.04 -11.56 11.88
N GLU A 178 -9.75 -11.31 12.00
CA GLU A 178 -8.74 -11.95 11.14
C GLU A 178 -8.50 -13.41 11.51
N GLY A 179 -8.61 -13.77 12.79
CA GLY A 179 -8.39 -15.13 13.26
C GLY A 179 -9.57 -16.09 13.04
N GLU A 180 -10.79 -15.58 12.88
CA GLU A 180 -12.00 -16.42 12.83
C GLU A 180 -12.98 -16.02 11.74
N LEU A 181 -13.30 -14.73 11.64
CA LEU A 181 -14.34 -14.25 10.74
C LEU A 181 -13.91 -14.32 9.27
N LEU A 182 -12.73 -13.81 8.95
CA LEU A 182 -12.18 -13.86 7.58
C LEU A 182 -11.90 -15.30 7.11
N PRO A 183 -11.30 -16.19 7.94
CA PRO A 183 -11.21 -17.61 7.60
C PRO A 183 -12.58 -18.27 7.35
N ALA A 184 -13.61 -17.93 8.16
CA ALA A 184 -14.96 -18.44 7.95
C ALA A 184 -15.59 -17.92 6.64
N LEU A 185 -15.36 -16.65 6.31
CA LEU A 185 -15.82 -16.05 5.05
C LEU A 185 -15.17 -16.76 3.85
N ARG A 186 -13.85 -16.94 3.87
CA ARG A 186 -13.12 -17.68 2.82
C ARG A 186 -13.57 -19.13 2.73
N GLY A 187 -13.84 -19.78 3.86
CA GLY A 187 -14.35 -21.15 3.93
C GLY A 187 -15.80 -21.34 3.47
N SER A 188 -16.58 -20.26 3.36
CA SER A 188 -18.00 -20.32 2.96
C SER A 188 -18.21 -20.64 1.47
N GLY A 189 -17.17 -20.51 0.64
CA GLY A 189 -17.27 -20.61 -0.81
C GLY A 189 -17.77 -19.34 -1.49
N ALA A 190 -17.84 -18.21 -0.77
CA ALA A 190 -18.14 -16.91 -1.34
C ALA A 190 -17.08 -16.45 -2.34
N ASP A 191 -17.50 -15.67 -3.33
CA ASP A 191 -16.61 -15.04 -4.30
C ASP A 191 -15.93 -13.82 -3.64
N LEU A 192 -14.72 -14.02 -3.12
CA LEU A 192 -13.97 -13.00 -2.40
C LEU A 192 -13.62 -11.78 -3.26
N GLN A 193 -13.48 -11.96 -4.58
CA GLN A 193 -13.20 -10.89 -5.53
C GLN A 193 -14.45 -10.05 -5.79
N ALA A 194 -15.62 -10.68 -5.89
CA ALA A 194 -16.89 -9.96 -5.96
C ALA A 194 -17.16 -9.17 -4.68
N LEU A 195 -16.97 -9.81 -3.52
CA LEU A 195 -17.11 -9.13 -2.23
C LEU A 195 -16.09 -8.01 -2.05
N GLY A 196 -14.86 -8.13 -2.58
CA GLY A 196 -13.86 -7.08 -2.49
C GLY A 196 -14.30 -5.84 -3.27
N ARG A 197 -14.84 -6.01 -4.49
CA ARG A 197 -15.44 -4.91 -5.25
C ARG A 197 -16.61 -4.27 -4.50
N ASP A 198 -17.51 -5.07 -3.95
CA ASP A 198 -18.64 -4.60 -3.15
C ASP A 198 -18.16 -3.84 -1.91
N TYR A 199 -17.06 -4.29 -1.29
CA TYR A 199 -16.45 -3.67 -0.10
C TYR A 199 -15.91 -2.28 -0.44
N TYR A 200 -15.15 -2.13 -1.52
CA TYR A 200 -14.71 -0.81 -2.01
C TYR A 200 -15.87 0.07 -2.45
N GLU A 201 -16.95 -0.47 -3.02
CA GLU A 201 -18.17 0.29 -3.32
C GLU A 201 -18.87 0.78 -2.05
N ALA A 202 -19.02 -0.07 -1.04
CA ALA A 202 -19.61 0.29 0.25
C ALA A 202 -18.79 1.38 0.95
N ARG A 203 -17.45 1.29 0.90
CA ARG A 203 -16.55 2.33 1.43
C ARG A 203 -16.71 3.66 0.71
N ARG A 204 -16.82 3.65 -0.62
CA ARG A 204 -17.05 4.86 -1.44
C ARG A 204 -18.42 5.48 -1.21
N ALA A 205 -19.44 4.67 -0.96
CA ALA A 205 -20.78 5.12 -0.66
C ALA A 205 -20.96 5.54 0.81
N ALA A 206 -20.00 5.22 1.68
CA ALA A 206 -20.07 5.60 3.08
C ALA A 206 -20.09 7.13 3.20
N PRO A 207 -21.02 7.71 3.98
CA PRO A 207 -20.93 9.12 4.30
C PRO A 207 -19.58 9.38 4.98
N GLY A 208 -18.91 10.49 4.61
CA GLY A 208 -17.63 10.92 5.22
C GLY A 208 -17.71 11.21 6.73
N ASP A 209 -18.92 11.13 7.28
CA ASP A 209 -19.29 11.15 8.70
C ASP A 209 -19.91 9.81 9.09
N ILE A 210 -19.61 9.32 10.30
CA ILE A 210 -20.17 8.09 10.87
C ILE A 210 -21.71 8.17 10.83
N ASN A 211 -22.34 7.56 9.83
CA ASN A 211 -23.76 7.23 9.91
C ASN A 211 -24.16 6.10 8.96
N PRO A 212 -24.21 4.85 9.44
CA PRO A 212 -25.25 3.93 9.02
C PRO A 212 -26.23 3.76 10.19
N GLU A 213 -27.50 4.12 10.01
CA GLU A 213 -28.54 3.68 10.94
C GLU A 213 -28.59 2.13 10.94
N PRO A 214 -28.47 1.46 12.10
CA PRO A 214 -28.93 0.09 12.23
C PRO A 214 -30.44 0.10 12.51
N PRO A 215 -31.23 -0.82 11.92
CA PRO A 215 -32.62 -1.03 12.34
C PRO A 215 -32.66 -1.42 13.83
N GLY A 216 -33.05 -0.48 14.70
CA GLY A 216 -33.25 -0.73 16.14
C GLY A 216 -32.45 0.12 17.13
N ALA A 217 -31.80 1.22 16.72
CA ALA A 217 -31.04 2.08 17.63
C ALA A 217 -31.90 2.74 18.73
N SER A 218 -31.36 2.80 19.96
CA SER A 218 -32.02 3.41 21.11
C SER A 218 -32.15 4.94 20.96
N ARG A 219 -33.16 5.54 21.61
CA ARG A 219 -33.45 6.99 21.58
C ARG A 219 -32.26 7.91 21.93
N LEU A 220 -31.21 7.39 22.57
CA LEU A 220 -29.99 8.13 22.90
C LEU A 220 -29.12 8.38 21.64
N VAL A 221 -29.06 7.42 20.72
CA VAL A 221 -28.27 7.49 19.48
C VAL A 221 -28.90 8.50 18.50
N ALA A 222 -30.22 8.46 18.33
CA ALA A 222 -30.95 9.42 17.49
C ALA A 222 -30.84 10.88 18.00
N ALA A 223 -30.75 11.08 19.32
CA ALA A 223 -30.54 12.40 19.91
C ALA A 223 -29.13 12.93 19.59
N VAL A 224 -28.13 12.06 19.61
CA VAL A 224 -26.75 12.38 19.20
C VAL A 224 -26.68 12.73 17.70
N THR A 225 -27.34 11.97 16.82
CA THR A 225 -27.42 12.24 15.37
C THR A 225 -28.01 13.63 15.06
N SER A 226 -29.04 14.07 15.79
CA SER A 226 -29.64 15.41 15.59
C SER A 226 -28.78 16.57 16.07
N VAL A 227 -27.84 16.32 16.99
CA VAL A 227 -26.84 17.30 17.43
C VAL A 227 -25.74 17.45 16.38
N PHE A 228 -25.37 16.37 15.68
CA PHE A 228 -24.44 16.40 14.54
C PHE A 228 -24.94 17.32 13.42
N ASP A 229 -26.16 17.13 12.90
CA ASP A 229 -26.72 17.97 11.84
C ASP A 229 -26.85 19.46 12.22
N GLY A 230 -27.05 19.75 13.52
CA GLY A 230 -27.22 21.11 14.03
C GLY A 230 -25.93 21.86 14.36
N LEU A 231 -24.82 21.16 14.59
CA LEU A 231 -23.50 21.77 14.86
C LEU A 231 -22.64 21.96 13.59
N LEU A 232 -22.98 21.28 12.49
CA LEU A 232 -22.23 21.24 11.22
C LEU A 232 -22.45 22.47 10.33
N GLY A 233 -22.32 23.67 10.89
CA GLY A 233 -22.14 24.89 10.11
C GLY A 233 -20.66 25.09 9.73
N ASP A 234 -20.38 25.21 8.42
CA ASP A 234 -19.20 25.84 7.80
C ASP A 234 -17.79 25.35 8.23
N LYS A 235 -17.65 24.12 8.76
CA LYS A 235 -16.37 23.52 9.22
C LYS A 235 -15.90 22.29 8.42
N SER A 236 -16.56 21.94 7.33
CA SER A 236 -16.20 20.74 6.55
C SER A 236 -14.87 20.88 5.79
N SER A 237 -14.48 22.10 5.42
CA SER A 237 -13.29 22.37 4.60
C SER A 237 -11.97 22.05 5.28
N ASP A 238 -11.82 22.38 6.56
CA ASP A 238 -10.58 22.21 7.31
C ASP A 238 -10.34 20.73 7.65
N ARG A 239 -11.41 19.94 7.69
CA ARG A 239 -11.37 18.52 8.03
C ARG A 239 -10.86 17.65 6.87
N ASP A 240 -11.22 17.95 5.63
CA ASP A 240 -10.72 17.21 4.47
C ASP A 240 -9.19 17.37 4.31
N GLU A 241 -8.66 18.56 4.62
CA GLU A 241 -7.22 18.83 4.63
C GLU A 241 -6.50 18.00 5.71
N LEU A 242 -7.11 17.88 6.90
CA LEU A 242 -6.58 17.05 7.99
C LEU A 242 -6.58 15.55 7.66
N LEU A 243 -7.53 15.08 6.85
CA LEU A 243 -7.61 13.67 6.46
C LEU A 243 -6.54 13.27 5.42
N ALA A 244 -6.07 14.22 4.62
CA ALA A 244 -5.12 13.99 3.53
C ALA A 244 -3.64 14.18 3.92
N THR A 245 -3.35 14.89 5.02
CA THR A 245 -1.97 15.11 5.48
C THR A 245 -1.37 13.88 6.21
N ASP A 246 -0.05 13.85 6.35
CA ASP A 246 0.64 12.99 7.28
C ASP A 246 0.66 13.59 8.69
N ALA A 247 -0.07 12.97 9.62
CA ALA A 247 -0.15 13.45 11.00
C ALA A 247 0.81 12.74 11.96
N SER A 248 1.62 11.80 11.47
CA SER A 248 2.47 10.93 12.30
C SER A 248 3.68 11.67 12.90
N GLY A 249 4.11 12.76 12.24
CA GLY A 249 5.34 13.48 12.57
C GLY A 249 6.62 12.73 12.17
N LEU A 250 6.52 11.76 11.26
CA LEU A 250 7.65 10.98 10.76
C LEU A 250 8.29 11.55 9.50
N LEU A 251 7.63 12.50 8.82
CA LEU A 251 8.21 13.16 7.66
C LEU A 251 9.22 14.24 8.07
N ASP A 252 10.28 14.37 7.28
CA ASP A 252 11.19 15.51 7.33
C ASP A 252 10.44 16.80 6.98
N HIS A 253 10.95 17.94 7.47
CA HIS A 253 10.24 19.22 7.40
C HIS A 253 9.78 19.58 5.98
N ASP A 254 10.68 19.50 4.99
CA ASP A 254 10.36 19.87 3.61
C ASP A 254 9.31 18.92 3.00
N ALA A 255 9.41 17.62 3.28
CA ALA A 255 8.44 16.63 2.81
C ALA A 255 7.07 16.87 3.44
N GLN A 256 7.01 17.16 4.74
CA GLN A 256 5.77 17.51 5.43
C GLN A 256 5.12 18.76 4.81
N LEU A 257 5.89 19.79 4.48
CA LEU A 257 5.35 21.01 3.86
C LEU A 257 4.68 20.71 2.51
N VAL A 258 5.31 19.89 1.67
CA VAL A 258 4.72 19.50 0.38
C VAL A 258 3.46 18.66 0.57
N VAL A 259 3.47 17.71 1.52
CA VAL A 259 2.30 16.88 1.85
C VAL A 259 1.16 17.74 2.39
N ASP A 260 1.44 18.72 3.25
CA ASP A 260 0.46 19.67 3.77
C ASP A 260 -0.15 20.53 2.67
N GLU A 261 0.66 21.06 1.74
CA GLU A 261 0.15 21.83 0.61
C GLU A 261 -0.68 20.97 -0.35
N TYR A 262 -0.27 19.72 -0.59
CA TYR A 262 -1.08 18.77 -1.35
C TYR A 262 -2.43 18.50 -0.65
N ALA A 263 -2.42 18.33 0.66
CA ALA A 263 -3.63 18.13 1.45
C ALA A 263 -4.62 19.31 1.35
N ARG A 264 -4.13 20.56 1.17
CA ARG A 264 -4.98 21.74 0.89
C ARG A 264 -5.75 21.65 -0.43
N LEU A 265 -5.27 20.85 -1.39
CA LEU A 265 -5.99 20.57 -2.62
C LEU A 265 -7.12 19.55 -2.43
N ARG A 266 -7.25 18.99 -1.22
CA ARG A 266 -8.28 18.02 -0.81
C ARG A 266 -8.34 16.80 -1.73
N PRO A 267 -7.19 16.13 -1.93
CA PRO A 267 -7.17 14.88 -2.67
C PRO A 267 -7.99 13.83 -1.91
N THR A 268 -8.58 12.90 -2.65
CA THR A 268 -9.25 11.75 -2.06
C THR A 268 -8.32 10.55 -2.16
N ALA A 269 -8.25 9.74 -1.10
CA ALA A 269 -7.43 8.54 -1.12
C ALA A 269 -7.81 7.64 -2.33
N PRO A 270 -6.85 7.08 -3.07
CA PRO A 270 -7.13 6.33 -4.29
C PRO A 270 -8.13 5.18 -4.09
N ASP A 271 -8.07 4.51 -2.94
CA ASP A 271 -8.95 3.40 -2.57
C ASP A 271 -10.43 3.79 -2.38
N LEU A 272 -10.73 5.09 -2.37
CA LEU A 272 -12.07 5.66 -2.35
C LEU A 272 -12.50 6.23 -3.71
N LEU A 273 -11.76 5.96 -4.79
CA LEU A 273 -12.04 6.47 -6.12
C LEU A 273 -12.26 5.36 -7.14
N THR A 274 -12.90 5.71 -8.25
CA THR A 274 -12.74 4.94 -9.50
C THR A 274 -11.40 5.34 -10.15
N PRO A 275 -10.79 4.49 -10.99
CA PRO A 275 -9.60 4.86 -11.75
C PRO A 275 -9.76 6.17 -12.54
N GLU A 276 -10.92 6.37 -13.16
CA GLU A 276 -11.23 7.60 -13.89
C GLU A 276 -11.23 8.84 -12.97
N ALA A 277 -11.80 8.75 -11.77
CA ALA A 277 -11.79 9.86 -10.81
C ALA A 277 -10.39 10.11 -10.25
N ALA A 278 -9.62 9.05 -9.96
CA ALA A 278 -8.23 9.15 -9.50
C ALA A 278 -7.29 9.79 -10.53
N ARG A 279 -7.59 9.71 -11.83
CA ARG A 279 -6.82 10.40 -12.88
C ARG A 279 -7.17 11.90 -13.00
N ARG A 280 -8.32 12.33 -12.49
CA ARG A 280 -8.81 13.71 -12.59
C ARG A 280 -8.50 14.56 -11.36
N GLN A 281 -8.17 13.93 -10.23
CA GLN A 281 -7.82 14.67 -9.02
C GLN A 281 -6.50 15.43 -9.19
N PRO A 282 -6.28 16.49 -8.39
CA PRO A 282 -4.97 17.12 -8.30
C PRO A 282 -3.89 16.10 -7.95
N SER A 283 -2.66 16.34 -8.38
CA SER A 283 -1.50 15.53 -8.00
C SER A 283 -0.39 16.41 -7.44
N LEU A 284 0.69 15.81 -6.94
CA LEU A 284 1.83 16.54 -6.36
C LEU A 284 2.42 17.60 -7.30
N ARG A 285 2.30 17.40 -8.63
CA ARG A 285 2.70 18.40 -9.63
C ARG A 285 2.00 19.76 -9.46
N ASN A 286 0.85 19.79 -8.80
CA ASN A 286 0.07 21.01 -8.59
C ASN A 286 0.55 21.83 -7.40
N VAL A 287 1.46 21.29 -6.57
CA VAL A 287 1.99 21.97 -5.36
C VAL A 287 3.50 22.11 -5.35
N VAL A 288 4.23 21.38 -6.20
CA VAL A 288 5.67 21.57 -6.36
C VAL A 288 5.97 22.81 -7.21
N SER A 289 7.10 23.46 -6.90
CA SER A 289 7.59 24.66 -7.58
C SER A 289 8.21 24.37 -8.95
N VAL A 290 8.54 23.11 -9.22
CA VAL A 290 9.09 22.67 -10.51
C VAL A 290 7.95 22.66 -11.54
N PRO A 291 7.98 23.54 -12.55
CA PRO A 291 6.92 23.55 -13.56
C PRO A 291 6.96 22.25 -14.36
N ASP A 292 5.79 21.84 -14.87
CA ASP A 292 5.72 20.79 -15.88
C ASP A 292 6.68 21.16 -17.03
N PRO A 293 7.49 20.22 -17.51
CA PRO A 293 8.46 20.51 -18.55
C PRO A 293 7.76 21.02 -19.83
N GLU A 294 8.16 22.21 -20.29
CA GLU A 294 7.79 22.79 -21.59
C GLU A 294 8.12 21.81 -22.73
N PRO A 295 7.34 21.78 -23.82
CA PRO A 295 7.06 20.53 -24.52
C PRO A 295 8.31 19.84 -25.06
N ALA A 296 8.69 18.79 -24.34
CA ALA A 296 9.46 17.66 -24.82
C ALA A 296 8.86 17.14 -26.14
N GLU A 297 9.72 16.73 -27.06
CA GLU A 297 9.31 16.23 -28.37
C GLU A 297 8.45 14.95 -28.18
N ARG A 298 7.23 14.92 -28.73
CA ARG A 298 6.41 13.70 -28.72
C ARG A 298 6.70 12.86 -29.94
N ARG A 299 7.03 11.58 -29.73
CA ARG A 299 7.25 10.58 -30.78
C ARG A 299 6.37 9.36 -30.58
N THR A 300 6.31 8.52 -31.60
CA THR A 300 5.77 7.17 -31.51
C THR A 300 6.90 6.20 -31.87
N ILE A 301 7.26 5.33 -30.93
CA ILE A 301 8.30 4.31 -31.06
C ILE A 301 7.62 2.96 -31.01
N ASP A 302 7.70 2.19 -32.11
CA ASP A 302 7.06 0.86 -32.24
C ASP A 302 5.57 0.82 -31.84
N GLY A 303 4.85 1.91 -32.13
CA GLY A 303 3.42 2.06 -31.81
C GLY A 303 3.13 2.62 -30.41
N VAL A 304 4.16 2.82 -29.58
CA VAL A 304 4.04 3.38 -28.22
C VAL A 304 4.36 4.88 -28.25
N PRO A 305 3.47 5.76 -27.74
CA PRO A 305 3.79 7.17 -27.59
C PRO A 305 4.89 7.38 -26.53
N VAL A 306 5.83 8.28 -26.83
CA VAL A 306 6.97 8.61 -25.96
C VAL A 306 7.15 10.11 -25.93
N VAL A 307 7.45 10.64 -24.73
CA VAL A 307 7.86 12.02 -24.51
C VAL A 307 9.39 12.05 -24.40
N VAL A 308 10.04 12.77 -25.30
CA VAL A 308 11.50 12.82 -25.43
C VAL A 308 12.06 14.08 -24.78
N PHE A 309 12.83 13.90 -23.72
CA PHE A 309 13.60 14.95 -23.06
C PHE A 309 15.03 14.93 -23.58
N ARG A 310 15.59 16.11 -23.85
CA ARG A 310 16.96 16.26 -24.32
C ARG A 310 17.54 17.59 -23.85
N PRO A 311 18.83 17.65 -23.44
CA PRO A 311 19.51 18.89 -23.14
C PRO A 311 19.53 19.82 -24.36
N ALA A 312 19.21 21.10 -24.14
CA ALA A 312 19.16 22.08 -25.22
C ALA A 312 20.57 22.40 -25.78
N GLY A 313 20.68 22.49 -27.11
CA GLY A 313 21.92 22.92 -27.78
C GLY A 313 23.03 21.86 -27.84
N VAL A 314 22.73 20.61 -27.48
CA VAL A 314 23.67 19.48 -27.58
C VAL A 314 23.45 18.72 -28.87
N GLU A 315 24.44 18.80 -29.78
CA GLU A 315 24.46 18.11 -31.08
C GLU A 315 25.19 16.75 -31.03
N GLU A 316 25.82 16.44 -29.90
CA GLU A 316 26.55 15.19 -29.69
C GLU A 316 25.59 14.00 -29.48
N THR A 317 26.07 12.80 -29.77
CA THR A 317 25.37 11.57 -29.40
C THR A 317 25.45 11.41 -27.88
N LEU A 318 24.30 11.29 -27.23
CA LEU A 318 24.19 11.23 -25.77
C LEU A 318 23.81 9.83 -25.28
N PRO A 319 24.10 9.46 -24.02
CA PRO A 319 23.47 8.29 -23.42
C PRO A 319 21.93 8.40 -23.43
N VAL A 320 21.26 7.27 -23.32
CA VAL A 320 19.78 7.21 -23.33
C VAL A 320 19.26 6.59 -22.05
N VAL A 321 18.23 7.20 -21.46
CA VAL A 321 17.42 6.60 -20.41
C VAL A 321 16.04 6.28 -20.98
N VAL A 322 15.64 5.02 -20.93
CA VAL A 322 14.23 4.64 -21.13
C VAL A 322 13.56 4.70 -19.77
N PHE A 323 12.62 5.63 -19.61
CA PHE A 323 11.96 5.91 -18.34
C PHE A 323 10.50 5.47 -18.34
N ALA A 324 10.08 4.72 -17.31
CA ALA A 324 8.68 4.41 -17.05
C ALA A 324 8.20 5.10 -15.76
N HIS A 325 7.14 5.90 -15.87
CA HIS A 325 6.57 6.64 -14.74
C HIS A 325 5.85 5.73 -13.73
N GLY A 326 5.71 6.21 -12.48
CA GLY A 326 4.92 5.55 -11.45
C GLY A 326 3.40 5.76 -11.57
N GLY A 327 2.65 5.36 -10.55
CA GLY A 327 1.17 5.47 -10.54
C GLY A 327 0.44 4.13 -10.62
N GLY A 328 1.07 3.06 -10.15
CA GLY A 328 0.46 1.72 -10.06
C GLY A 328 0.04 1.09 -11.39
N GLY A 329 0.45 1.67 -12.53
CA GLY A 329 -0.04 1.27 -13.85
C GLY A 329 -1.49 1.71 -14.12
N VAL A 330 -2.06 2.54 -13.23
CA VAL A 330 -3.47 2.99 -13.28
C VAL A 330 -3.57 4.49 -13.51
N ILE A 331 -2.62 5.27 -12.98
CA ILE A 331 -2.54 6.73 -13.11
C ILE A 331 -1.12 7.14 -13.57
N GLY A 332 -0.93 8.44 -13.80
CA GLY A 332 0.35 9.02 -14.21
C GLY A 332 0.44 9.30 -15.71
N SER A 333 1.56 9.86 -16.12
CA SER A 333 1.84 10.14 -17.54
C SER A 333 3.34 10.29 -17.82
N ALA A 334 3.72 10.16 -19.08
CA ALA A 334 5.11 10.30 -19.54
C ALA A 334 5.69 11.72 -19.35
N ALA A 335 4.87 12.76 -19.39
CA ALA A 335 5.29 14.10 -19.04
C ALA A 335 5.30 14.25 -17.50
N ASN A 336 6.48 14.12 -16.89
CA ASN A 336 6.66 14.22 -15.43
C ASN A 336 8.04 14.80 -15.07
N THR A 337 8.15 15.31 -13.84
CA THR A 337 9.35 15.98 -13.32
C THR A 337 10.53 15.03 -13.12
N THR A 338 10.28 13.75 -12.80
CA THR A 338 11.33 12.73 -12.67
C THR A 338 12.10 12.55 -13.98
N ALA A 339 11.41 12.45 -15.12
CA ALA A 339 12.05 12.30 -16.43
C ALA A 339 12.91 13.51 -16.81
N GLN A 340 12.42 14.73 -16.53
CA GLN A 340 13.19 15.96 -16.72
C GLN A 340 14.44 16.00 -15.80
N ALA A 341 14.28 15.64 -14.53
CA ALA A 341 15.39 15.62 -13.59
C ALA A 341 16.49 14.62 -14.02
N LEU A 342 16.12 13.44 -14.50
CA LEU A 342 17.07 12.47 -15.05
C LEU A 342 17.79 13.02 -16.29
N CYS A 343 17.07 13.69 -17.19
CA CYS A 343 17.65 14.36 -18.36
C CYS A 343 18.74 15.36 -17.93
N ASP A 344 18.43 16.19 -16.94
CA ASP A 344 19.30 17.27 -16.48
C ASP A 344 20.50 16.77 -15.67
N GLN A 345 20.34 15.76 -14.81
CA GLN A 345 21.41 15.28 -13.92
C GLN A 345 22.41 14.33 -14.62
N LEU A 346 21.96 13.64 -15.67
CA LEU A 346 22.77 12.67 -16.43
C LEU A 346 23.28 13.22 -17.77
N ASP A 347 22.88 14.43 -18.17
CA ASP A 347 23.17 15.00 -19.50
C ASP A 347 22.81 14.00 -20.63
N CYS A 348 21.59 13.45 -20.59
CA CYS A 348 21.18 12.32 -21.42
C CYS A 348 19.86 12.58 -22.18
N VAL A 349 19.57 11.77 -23.20
CA VAL A 349 18.22 11.71 -23.78
C VAL A 349 17.34 10.83 -22.91
N VAL A 350 16.18 11.32 -22.48
CA VAL A 350 15.18 10.49 -21.77
C VAL A 350 14.00 10.20 -22.68
N LEU A 351 13.75 8.92 -22.91
CA LEU A 351 12.56 8.39 -23.57
C LEU A 351 11.55 8.00 -22.50
N SER A 352 10.70 8.95 -22.12
CA SER A 352 9.64 8.72 -21.13
C SER A 352 8.43 8.06 -21.79
N VAL A 353 8.13 6.83 -21.39
CA VAL A 353 7.15 5.96 -22.05
C VAL A 353 5.72 6.30 -21.61
N GLU A 354 4.85 6.64 -22.56
CA GLU A 354 3.41 6.83 -22.31
C GLU A 354 2.70 5.49 -22.50
N TYR A 355 2.98 4.58 -21.57
CA TYR A 355 2.48 3.20 -21.64
C TYR A 355 0.97 3.15 -21.38
N ARG A 356 0.31 2.12 -21.90
CA ARG A 356 -1.13 1.91 -21.69
C ARG A 356 -1.45 1.62 -20.20
N LEU A 357 -2.48 2.28 -19.69
CA LEU A 357 -2.92 2.17 -18.29
C LEU A 357 -4.08 1.18 -18.10
N ALA A 358 -4.05 0.49 -16.97
CA ALA A 358 -5.14 -0.33 -16.46
C ALA A 358 -6.21 0.56 -15.78
N PRO A 359 -7.49 0.15 -15.73
CA PRO A 359 -8.02 -1.15 -16.14
C PRO A 359 -8.39 -1.26 -17.63
N GLU A 360 -8.30 -0.19 -18.42
CA GLU A 360 -8.62 -0.23 -19.86
C GLU A 360 -7.66 -1.14 -20.65
N HIS A 361 -6.41 -1.15 -20.21
CA HIS A 361 -5.35 -2.02 -20.71
C HIS A 361 -4.67 -2.70 -19.51
N PRO A 362 -5.25 -3.78 -18.98
CA PRO A 362 -4.71 -4.48 -17.82
C PRO A 362 -3.32 -5.06 -18.12
N PHE A 363 -2.62 -5.47 -17.06
CA PHE A 363 -1.41 -6.27 -17.19
C PHE A 363 -1.58 -7.39 -18.23
N PRO A 364 -0.60 -7.62 -19.14
CA PRO A 364 0.74 -7.02 -19.19
C PRO A 364 0.88 -5.85 -20.18
N ALA A 365 -0.19 -5.14 -20.54
CA ALA A 365 -0.15 -4.16 -21.64
C ALA A 365 0.92 -3.07 -21.45
N GLY A 366 1.00 -2.46 -20.27
CA GLY A 366 2.03 -1.47 -19.95
C GLY A 366 3.46 -2.04 -19.95
N HIS A 367 3.64 -3.26 -19.43
CA HIS A 367 4.91 -3.98 -19.45
C HIS A 367 5.40 -4.25 -20.89
N ASP A 368 4.48 -4.64 -21.78
CA ASP A 368 4.80 -4.87 -23.19
C ASP A 368 5.20 -3.57 -23.89
N ASP A 369 4.53 -2.45 -23.59
CA ASP A 369 4.85 -1.14 -24.16
C ASP A 369 6.24 -0.64 -23.72
N VAL A 370 6.57 -0.77 -22.42
CA VAL A 370 7.89 -0.40 -21.88
C VAL A 370 8.99 -1.27 -22.48
N ARG A 371 8.75 -2.58 -22.61
CA ARG A 371 9.71 -3.48 -23.26
C ARG A 371 9.95 -3.09 -24.72
N ALA A 372 8.90 -2.77 -25.48
CA ALA A 372 9.02 -2.39 -26.88
C ALA A 372 9.92 -1.14 -27.06
N VAL A 373 9.73 -0.12 -26.23
CA VAL A 373 10.59 1.09 -26.28
C VAL A 373 12.02 0.79 -25.86
N LEU A 374 12.23 -0.10 -24.87
CA LEU A 374 13.57 -0.50 -24.45
C LEU A 374 14.32 -1.27 -25.54
N GLU A 375 13.66 -2.23 -26.18
CA GLU A 375 14.21 -2.98 -27.32
C GLU A 375 14.56 -2.03 -28.48
N TRP A 376 13.66 -1.09 -28.79
CA TRP A 376 13.91 -0.08 -29.80
C TRP A 376 15.11 0.81 -29.45
N ALA A 377 15.23 1.28 -28.22
CA ALA A 377 16.34 2.14 -27.81
C ALA A 377 17.69 1.43 -27.97
N LEU A 378 17.77 0.16 -27.56
CA LEU A 378 18.96 -0.67 -27.72
C LEU A 378 19.33 -0.95 -29.20
N ALA A 379 18.38 -0.81 -30.12
CA ALA A 379 18.60 -1.02 -31.54
C ALA A 379 18.77 0.26 -32.35
N SER A 380 18.14 1.37 -31.95
CA SER A 380 17.85 2.51 -32.83
C SER A 380 17.86 3.88 -32.13
N ALA A 381 18.40 3.97 -30.91
CA ALA A 381 18.55 5.25 -30.20
C ALA A 381 19.24 6.37 -30.99
N ALA A 382 20.06 6.04 -32.00
CA ALA A 382 20.69 7.03 -32.88
C ALA A 382 19.67 7.98 -33.54
N ASP A 383 18.44 7.53 -33.78
CA ASP A 383 17.36 8.31 -34.41
C ASP A 383 16.84 9.47 -33.52
N VAL A 384 17.11 9.41 -32.22
CA VAL A 384 16.84 10.49 -31.24
C VAL A 384 18.13 11.18 -30.78
N GLY A 385 19.24 10.96 -31.50
CA GLY A 385 20.57 11.45 -31.15
C GLY A 385 21.13 10.82 -29.87
N GLY A 386 20.71 9.59 -29.58
CA GLY A 386 21.17 8.77 -28.46
C GLY A 386 22.15 7.67 -28.90
N ASP A 387 22.96 7.17 -27.99
CA ASP A 387 23.87 6.04 -28.23
C ASP A 387 23.18 4.73 -27.82
N PRO A 388 22.87 3.81 -28.75
CA PRO A 388 22.27 2.51 -28.43
C PRO A 388 23.17 1.60 -27.59
N ALA A 389 24.48 1.90 -27.49
CA ALA A 389 25.40 1.19 -26.61
C ALA A 389 25.36 1.68 -25.15
N LEU A 390 24.74 2.83 -24.87
CA LEU A 390 24.70 3.48 -23.56
C LEU A 390 23.26 3.72 -23.11
N VAL A 391 22.46 2.65 -23.11
CA VAL A 391 21.04 2.70 -22.71
C VAL A 391 20.88 2.26 -21.25
N VAL A 392 20.25 3.09 -20.44
CA VAL A 392 19.81 2.78 -19.07
C VAL A 392 18.32 2.58 -19.02
N ALA A 393 17.87 1.59 -18.25
CA ALA A 393 16.46 1.39 -17.96
C ALA A 393 16.13 1.99 -16.58
N ALA A 394 15.20 2.95 -16.50
CA ALA A 394 14.88 3.63 -15.26
C ALA A 394 13.36 3.67 -15.03
N GLY A 395 12.92 3.58 -13.79
CA GLY A 395 11.51 3.71 -13.50
C GLY A 395 11.21 4.00 -12.05
N GLU A 396 10.00 4.46 -11.80
CA GLU A 396 9.50 4.80 -10.48
C GLU A 396 8.29 3.95 -10.12
N SER A 397 8.23 3.40 -8.90
CA SER A 397 7.10 2.61 -8.42
C SER A 397 6.77 1.43 -9.36
N MET A 398 5.56 1.39 -9.93
CA MET A 398 5.21 0.40 -10.96
C MET A 398 6.06 0.52 -12.23
N GLY A 399 6.50 1.71 -12.60
CA GLY A 399 7.42 1.89 -13.73
C GLY A 399 8.76 1.20 -13.49
N ALA A 400 9.25 1.19 -12.24
CA ALA A 400 10.45 0.46 -11.85
C ALA A 400 10.26 -1.07 -12.03
N ASN A 401 9.07 -1.59 -11.70
CA ASN A 401 8.69 -2.97 -11.98
C ASN A 401 8.78 -3.27 -13.49
N MET A 402 8.16 -2.42 -14.32
CA MET A 402 8.09 -2.62 -15.78
C MET A 402 9.48 -2.63 -16.43
N VAL A 403 10.37 -1.69 -16.07
CA VAL A 403 11.72 -1.65 -16.65
C VAL A 403 12.60 -2.80 -16.16
N ALA A 404 12.48 -3.21 -14.90
CA ALA A 404 13.19 -4.36 -14.38
C ALA A 404 12.74 -5.66 -15.07
N ALA A 405 11.42 -5.84 -15.23
CA ALA A 405 10.84 -6.96 -15.96
C ALA A 405 11.32 -7.00 -17.42
N ALA A 406 11.32 -5.86 -18.10
CA ALA A 406 11.82 -5.74 -19.47
C ALA A 406 13.31 -6.11 -19.56
N ALA A 407 14.15 -5.58 -18.65
CA ALA A 407 15.57 -5.86 -18.62
C ALA A 407 15.90 -7.33 -18.34
N LEU A 408 15.14 -7.98 -17.45
CA LEU A 408 15.27 -9.43 -17.16
C LEU A 408 14.87 -10.28 -18.36
N ALA A 409 13.85 -9.87 -19.11
CA ALA A 409 13.36 -10.58 -20.29
C ALA A 409 14.27 -10.45 -21.53
N MET A 410 15.25 -9.53 -21.51
CA MET A 410 16.14 -9.31 -22.65
C MET A 410 17.01 -10.54 -22.99
N PRO A 411 17.29 -10.79 -24.27
CA PRO A 411 18.23 -11.83 -24.68
C PRO A 411 19.66 -11.46 -24.29
N VAL A 412 20.51 -12.48 -24.16
CA VAL A 412 21.94 -12.29 -23.87
C VAL A 412 22.57 -11.40 -24.96
N GLY A 413 23.22 -10.32 -24.54
CA GLY A 413 23.93 -9.39 -25.43
C GLY A 413 23.12 -8.18 -25.90
N LEU A 414 21.81 -8.09 -25.60
CA LEU A 414 20.98 -6.91 -25.86
C LEU A 414 20.41 -6.41 -24.52
N ARG A 415 21.24 -5.80 -23.69
CA ARG A 415 20.83 -5.37 -22.34
C ARG A 415 21.17 -3.90 -22.10
N PRO A 416 20.40 -3.21 -21.25
CA PRO A 416 20.79 -1.91 -20.70
C PRO A 416 22.15 -2.01 -20.00
N VAL A 417 22.93 -0.93 -20.03
CA VAL A 417 24.24 -0.86 -19.34
C VAL A 417 24.08 -0.76 -17.82
N ALA A 418 22.95 -0.23 -17.35
CA ALA A 418 22.54 -0.19 -15.96
C ALA A 418 21.01 -0.05 -15.85
N GLN A 419 20.47 -0.24 -14.64
CA GLN A 419 19.10 0.13 -14.31
C GLN A 419 18.97 0.91 -13.00
N LEU A 420 17.99 1.82 -12.95
CA LEU A 420 17.64 2.64 -11.80
C LEU A 420 16.20 2.35 -11.38
N LEU A 421 16.01 1.84 -10.16
CA LEU A 421 14.70 1.46 -9.64
C LEU A 421 14.34 2.36 -8.45
N ILE A 422 13.42 3.29 -8.65
CA ILE A 422 13.00 4.27 -7.64
C ILE A 422 11.73 3.75 -6.96
N THR A 423 11.79 3.54 -5.64
CA THR A 423 10.71 3.04 -4.78
C THR A 423 9.92 1.88 -5.43
N PRO A 424 10.58 0.79 -5.87
CA PRO A 424 9.98 -0.18 -6.79
C PRO A 424 8.89 -1.05 -6.16
N VAL A 425 7.86 -1.36 -6.95
CA VAL A 425 6.99 -2.52 -6.69
C VAL A 425 7.69 -3.78 -7.24
N THR A 426 7.80 -4.83 -6.44
CA THR A 426 8.48 -6.08 -6.81
C THR A 426 7.67 -7.33 -6.52
N THR A 427 6.59 -7.24 -5.75
CA THR A 427 5.66 -8.34 -5.43
C THR A 427 4.26 -7.80 -5.12
N SER A 428 3.25 -8.65 -5.22
CA SER A 428 1.90 -8.37 -4.72
C SER A 428 1.71 -8.74 -3.25
N THR A 429 2.71 -9.33 -2.58
CA THR A 429 2.60 -9.67 -1.15
C THR A 429 2.63 -8.41 -0.28
N GLN A 430 1.89 -8.41 0.83
CA GLN A 430 1.76 -7.26 1.75
C GLN A 430 2.22 -7.59 3.18
N GLU A 431 3.22 -8.46 3.32
CA GLU A 431 3.61 -9.07 4.61
C GLU A 431 4.94 -8.55 5.17
N THR A 432 5.51 -7.50 4.56
CA THR A 432 6.79 -6.96 5.04
C THR A 432 6.59 -5.99 6.20
N PRO A 433 7.59 -5.80 7.10
CA PRO A 433 7.51 -4.81 8.17
C PRO A 433 7.13 -3.40 7.70
N SER A 434 7.60 -2.96 6.53
CA SER A 434 7.21 -1.67 5.93
C SER A 434 5.72 -1.56 5.61
N MET A 435 5.06 -2.66 5.25
CA MET A 435 3.60 -2.67 5.02
C MET A 435 2.82 -2.45 6.32
N LEU A 436 3.45 -2.60 7.49
CA LEU A 436 2.85 -2.32 8.80
C LEU A 436 3.27 -0.94 9.33
N ASP A 437 4.57 -0.61 9.29
CA ASP A 437 5.07 0.66 9.84
C ASP A 437 4.71 1.90 9.00
N ALA A 438 4.39 1.70 7.72
CA ALA A 438 3.89 2.71 6.79
C ALA A 438 2.43 2.45 6.38
N ALA A 439 1.67 1.65 7.14
CA ALA A 439 0.31 1.25 6.77
C ALA A 439 -0.68 2.42 6.61
N ASP A 440 -0.42 3.55 7.28
CA ASP A 440 -1.23 4.77 7.27
C ASP A 440 -0.61 5.88 6.40
N ALA A 441 0.17 5.49 5.39
CA ALA A 441 1.02 6.44 4.69
C ALA A 441 0.38 7.49 3.80
N ALA A 442 0.77 8.76 4.02
CA ALA A 442 0.40 9.82 3.11
C ALA A 442 0.96 9.52 1.71
N LEU A 443 0.19 9.88 0.68
CA LEU A 443 0.41 9.61 -0.74
C LEU A 443 0.25 8.14 -1.17
N LEU A 444 0.81 7.19 -0.42
CA LEU A 444 0.63 5.76 -0.67
C LEU A 444 0.57 5.00 0.66
N ASP A 445 -0.62 4.61 1.09
CA ASP A 445 -0.85 3.74 2.22
C ASP A 445 -1.12 2.28 1.78
N ARG A 446 -1.28 1.40 2.76
CA ARG A 446 -1.49 -0.02 2.50
C ARG A 446 -2.82 -0.31 1.75
N PRO A 447 -3.97 0.27 2.12
CA PRO A 447 -5.20 0.17 1.32
C PRO A 447 -5.05 0.65 -0.13
N ALA A 448 -4.31 1.73 -0.38
CA ALA A 448 -4.06 2.24 -1.73
C ALA A 448 -3.21 1.27 -2.57
N VAL A 449 -2.22 0.59 -1.96
CA VAL A 449 -1.45 -0.46 -2.64
C VAL A 449 -2.38 -1.55 -3.18
N ASP A 450 -3.32 -2.05 -2.37
CA ASP A 450 -4.26 -3.08 -2.84
C ASP A 450 -5.18 -2.57 -3.94
N TRP A 451 -5.66 -1.33 -3.83
CA TRP A 451 -6.49 -0.70 -4.86
C TRP A 451 -5.77 -0.62 -6.22
N PHE A 452 -4.48 -0.24 -6.23
CA PHE A 452 -3.68 -0.23 -7.45
C PHE A 452 -3.52 -1.63 -8.04
N LEU A 453 -3.19 -2.62 -7.21
CA LEU A 453 -3.00 -4.00 -7.66
C LEU A 453 -4.32 -4.63 -8.17
N MET A 454 -5.44 -4.40 -7.47
CA MET A 454 -6.76 -4.86 -7.88
C MET A 454 -7.12 -4.32 -9.28
N HIS A 455 -6.81 -3.06 -9.58
CA HIS A 455 -7.12 -2.47 -10.88
C HIS A 455 -6.10 -2.78 -11.97
N LEU A 456 -4.87 -3.16 -11.61
CA LEU A 456 -3.82 -3.51 -12.57
C LEU A 456 -4.14 -4.79 -13.33
N PHE A 457 -4.73 -5.79 -12.66
CA PHE A 457 -4.94 -7.12 -13.21
C PHE A 457 -6.39 -7.34 -13.68
N ALA A 458 -6.56 -7.98 -14.84
CA ALA A 458 -7.88 -8.49 -15.25
C ALA A 458 -8.23 -9.81 -14.55
N ASP A 459 -7.22 -10.68 -14.40
CA ASP A 459 -7.27 -11.88 -13.56
C ASP A 459 -6.33 -11.65 -12.36
N PRO A 460 -6.83 -11.57 -11.12
CA PRO A 460 -6.00 -11.40 -9.92
C PRO A 460 -4.87 -12.43 -9.79
N ALA A 461 -4.99 -13.61 -10.39
CA ALA A 461 -3.93 -14.61 -10.39
C ALA A 461 -2.68 -14.18 -11.19
N ASP A 462 -2.81 -13.23 -12.12
CA ASP A 462 -1.68 -12.64 -12.86
C ASP A 462 -0.73 -11.85 -11.93
N ALA A 463 -1.14 -11.55 -10.70
CA ALA A 463 -0.26 -11.00 -9.67
C ALA A 463 0.91 -11.95 -9.30
N LEU A 464 0.82 -13.23 -9.67
CA LEU A 464 1.87 -14.22 -9.50
C LEU A 464 2.74 -14.42 -10.76
N ASP A 465 2.44 -13.71 -11.86
CA ASP A 465 3.22 -13.79 -13.09
C ASP A 465 4.65 -13.28 -12.84
N PRO A 466 5.70 -14.00 -13.28
CA PRO A 466 7.09 -13.63 -13.03
C PRO A 466 7.53 -12.31 -13.72
N ARG A 467 6.72 -11.74 -14.62
CA ARG A 467 6.94 -10.39 -15.18
C ARG A 467 6.49 -9.28 -14.24
N PHE A 468 5.75 -9.61 -13.18
CA PHE A 468 5.33 -8.69 -12.13
C PHE A 468 5.93 -9.08 -10.76
N ALA A 469 5.82 -10.34 -10.37
CA ALA A 469 6.33 -10.94 -9.13
C ALA A 469 7.85 -11.15 -9.19
N LEU A 470 8.60 -10.04 -9.35
CA LEU A 470 10.05 -10.02 -9.53
C LEU A 470 10.79 -10.49 -8.28
N LEU A 471 10.25 -10.20 -7.09
CA LEU A 471 10.81 -10.63 -5.81
C LEU A 471 10.76 -12.15 -5.65
N GLU A 472 9.94 -12.86 -6.41
CA GLU A 472 9.79 -14.32 -6.39
C GLU A 472 10.54 -15.00 -7.55
N ALA A 473 11.12 -14.24 -8.49
CA ALA A 473 11.82 -14.79 -9.66
C ALA A 473 13.02 -15.67 -9.25
N PRO A 474 13.31 -16.79 -9.95
CA PRO A 474 14.43 -17.66 -9.58
C PRO A 474 15.78 -16.95 -9.78
N ALA A 475 16.78 -17.30 -8.98
CA ALA A 475 18.12 -16.67 -9.04
C ALA A 475 18.73 -16.69 -10.46
N SER A 476 18.52 -17.78 -11.21
CA SER A 476 18.99 -17.90 -12.60
C SER A 476 18.35 -16.90 -13.57
N THR A 477 17.18 -16.35 -13.23
CA THR A 477 16.58 -15.23 -13.98
C THR A 477 17.21 -13.91 -13.55
N LEU A 478 17.42 -13.73 -12.23
CA LEU A 478 18.00 -12.51 -11.66
C LEU A 478 19.44 -12.26 -12.11
N GLU A 479 20.24 -13.30 -12.35
CA GLU A 479 21.59 -13.23 -12.93
C GLU A 479 21.64 -12.46 -14.27
N ALA A 480 20.49 -12.32 -14.95
CA ALA A 480 20.36 -11.62 -16.21
C ALA A 480 20.17 -10.09 -16.07
N ALA A 481 19.96 -9.58 -14.85
CA ALA A 481 19.75 -8.16 -14.61
C ALA A 481 21.02 -7.34 -14.90
N PRO A 482 20.88 -6.09 -15.41
CA PRO A 482 22.00 -5.17 -15.50
C PRO A 482 22.43 -4.70 -14.11
N PRO A 483 23.63 -4.08 -13.98
CA PRO A 483 24.01 -3.36 -12.77
C PRO A 483 22.89 -2.44 -12.29
N THR A 484 22.56 -2.50 -11.00
CA THR A 484 21.31 -1.95 -10.46
C THR A 484 21.57 -0.97 -9.33
N HIS A 485 20.93 0.20 -9.39
CA HIS A 485 20.79 1.10 -8.26
C HIS A 485 19.32 1.15 -7.83
N VAL A 486 19.05 0.90 -6.55
CA VAL A 486 17.70 0.96 -5.97
C VAL A 486 17.62 2.12 -4.98
N ILE A 487 16.60 2.95 -5.13
CA ILE A 487 16.27 4.03 -4.19
C ILE A 487 15.01 3.64 -3.44
N THR A 488 15.02 3.73 -2.11
CA THR A 488 13.83 3.49 -1.27
C THR A 488 13.54 4.70 -0.39
N ALA A 489 12.27 4.87 -0.04
CA ALA A 489 11.79 5.88 0.88
C ALA A 489 11.53 5.23 2.25
N ASP A 490 11.79 5.95 3.33
CA ASP A 490 11.58 5.45 4.68
C ASP A 490 10.10 5.30 5.01
N ARG A 491 9.27 6.27 4.59
CA ARG A 491 7.83 6.25 4.77
C ARG A 491 7.09 5.72 3.54
N ASP A 492 7.35 4.46 3.22
CA ASP A 492 6.82 3.79 2.03
C ASP A 492 6.49 2.31 2.34
N PRO A 493 5.24 1.87 2.15
CA PRO A 493 4.88 0.45 2.29
C PRO A 493 5.76 -0.48 1.44
N LEU A 494 6.23 -0.02 0.28
CA LEU A 494 7.01 -0.80 -0.67
C LEU A 494 8.51 -0.86 -0.35
N ARG A 495 8.97 -0.14 0.69
CA ARG A 495 10.38 -0.04 1.09
C ARG A 495 11.05 -1.41 1.18
N ASP A 496 10.51 -2.30 1.99
CA ASP A 496 11.19 -3.56 2.29
C ASP A 496 11.20 -4.51 1.07
N GLN A 497 10.15 -4.55 0.26
CA GLN A 497 10.13 -5.40 -0.94
C GLN A 497 11.14 -4.92 -2.01
N GLY A 498 11.36 -3.60 -2.11
CA GLY A 498 12.41 -3.04 -2.97
C GLY A 498 13.82 -3.42 -2.49
N GLU A 499 14.07 -3.33 -1.19
CA GLU A 499 15.36 -3.70 -0.60
C GLU A 499 15.64 -5.20 -0.62
N GLN A 500 14.61 -6.02 -0.40
CA GLN A 500 14.71 -7.47 -0.53
C GLN A 500 15.02 -7.86 -1.97
N PHE A 501 14.39 -7.22 -2.96
CA PHE A 501 14.69 -7.49 -4.37
C PHE A 501 16.14 -7.13 -4.70
N ALA A 502 16.63 -5.98 -4.21
CA ALA A 502 18.03 -5.59 -4.37
C ALA A 502 19.00 -6.60 -3.71
N ALA A 503 18.67 -7.11 -2.53
CA ALA A 503 19.45 -8.16 -1.88
C ALA A 503 19.50 -9.43 -2.74
N ARG A 504 18.36 -9.85 -3.32
CA ARG A 504 18.30 -11.03 -4.22
C ARG A 504 19.11 -10.84 -5.50
N LEU A 505 19.13 -9.63 -6.07
CA LEU A 505 20.00 -9.29 -7.21
C LEU A 505 21.49 -9.41 -6.82
N ALA A 506 21.88 -8.87 -5.67
CA ALA A 506 23.24 -8.97 -5.16
C ALA A 506 23.67 -10.42 -4.90
N GLU A 507 22.78 -11.23 -4.32
CA GLU A 507 22.99 -12.68 -4.11
C GLU A 507 23.13 -13.45 -5.42
N ALA A 508 22.44 -13.03 -6.48
CA ALA A 508 22.59 -13.56 -7.84
C ALA A 508 23.87 -13.05 -8.55
N GLY A 509 24.71 -12.25 -7.88
CA GLY A 509 25.97 -11.75 -8.43
C GLY A 509 25.85 -10.49 -9.29
N VAL A 510 24.69 -9.84 -9.30
CA VAL A 510 24.48 -8.58 -10.01
C VAL A 510 25.07 -7.42 -9.19
N PRO A 511 25.92 -6.54 -9.77
CA PRO A 511 26.39 -5.34 -9.09
C PRO A 511 25.20 -4.48 -8.67
N THR A 512 24.90 -4.43 -7.38
CA THR A 512 23.68 -3.81 -6.85
C THR A 512 24.00 -2.88 -5.69
N THR A 513 23.38 -1.71 -5.68
CA THR A 513 23.47 -0.73 -4.60
C THR A 513 22.08 -0.29 -4.18
N VAL A 514 21.92 0.08 -2.91
CA VAL A 514 20.65 0.53 -2.32
C VAL A 514 20.89 1.81 -1.55
N ALA A 515 20.03 2.80 -1.73
CA ALA A 515 20.00 4.03 -0.94
C ALA A 515 18.59 4.25 -0.38
N ARG A 516 18.46 4.19 0.96
CA ARG A 516 17.23 4.54 1.67
C ARG A 516 17.28 5.99 2.12
N TYR A 517 16.23 6.75 1.83
CA TYR A 517 16.09 8.15 2.26
C TYR A 517 15.15 8.25 3.47
N PRO A 518 15.63 8.74 4.63
CA PRO A 518 14.81 8.92 5.83
C PRO A 518 13.77 10.04 5.66
N GLY A 519 12.66 9.95 6.38
CA GLY A 519 11.70 11.05 6.51
C GLY A 519 10.97 11.48 5.23
N VAL A 520 11.01 10.67 4.17
CA VAL A 520 10.35 10.99 2.90
C VAL A 520 9.27 9.96 2.55
N PRO A 521 8.18 10.38 1.88
CA PRO A 521 7.11 9.48 1.48
C PRO A 521 7.43 8.74 0.17
N HIS A 522 6.55 7.80 -0.20
CA HIS A 522 6.54 7.26 -1.57
C HIS A 522 6.44 8.38 -2.62
N THR A 523 7.08 8.21 -3.78
CA THR A 523 7.21 9.22 -4.87
C THR A 523 7.99 10.51 -4.55
N PHE A 524 8.76 10.55 -3.45
CA PHE A 524 9.52 11.76 -3.08
C PHE A 524 10.51 12.23 -4.15
N PHE A 525 10.99 11.33 -5.02
CA PHE A 525 11.97 11.62 -6.06
C PHE A 525 11.48 12.65 -7.07
N ALA A 526 10.16 12.74 -7.28
CA ALA A 526 9.51 13.68 -8.18
C ALA A 526 9.34 15.09 -7.58
N LEU A 527 9.57 15.26 -6.27
CA LEU A 527 9.33 16.52 -5.55
C LEU A 527 10.40 17.59 -5.81
N GLY A 528 11.56 17.18 -6.33
CA GLY A 528 12.58 18.09 -6.85
C GLY A 528 13.08 19.10 -5.81
N ALA A 529 13.20 20.36 -6.23
CA ALA A 529 13.82 21.42 -5.44
C ALA A 529 13.08 21.77 -4.14
N ASP A 530 11.81 21.37 -4.00
CA ASP A 530 11.02 21.63 -2.79
C ASP A 530 11.37 20.69 -1.64
N VAL A 531 12.05 19.57 -1.90
CA VAL A 531 12.47 18.59 -0.89
C VAL A 531 13.95 18.28 -1.06
N GLN A 532 14.79 18.68 -0.10
CA GLN A 532 16.24 18.50 -0.19
C GLN A 532 16.65 17.03 -0.44
N ALA A 533 15.96 16.09 0.21
CA ALA A 533 16.19 14.66 0.01
C ALA A 533 15.90 14.19 -1.42
N SER A 534 14.92 14.80 -2.11
CA SER A 534 14.66 14.53 -3.54
C SER A 534 15.82 14.95 -4.42
N VAL A 535 16.38 16.15 -4.20
CA VAL A 535 17.55 16.64 -4.96
C VAL A 535 18.75 15.72 -4.71
N GLN A 536 18.97 15.34 -3.45
CA GLN A 536 20.07 14.42 -3.11
C GLN A 536 19.89 13.06 -3.78
N ALA A 537 18.68 12.50 -3.78
CA ALA A 537 18.38 11.24 -4.45
C ALA A 537 18.64 11.30 -5.97
N GLN A 538 18.31 12.41 -6.60
CA GLN A 538 18.58 12.63 -8.03
C GLN A 538 20.09 12.71 -8.32
N LEU A 539 20.87 13.37 -7.46
CA LEU A 539 22.33 13.44 -7.58
C LEU A 539 22.99 12.08 -7.34
N ASP A 540 22.55 11.35 -6.32
CA ASP A 540 23.08 10.02 -5.98
C ASP A 540 22.76 9.00 -7.08
N ALA A 541 21.55 9.07 -7.67
CA ALA A 541 21.20 8.29 -8.84
C ALA A 541 22.15 8.57 -10.01
N ALA A 542 22.44 9.84 -10.28
CA ALA A 542 23.37 10.22 -11.33
C ALA A 542 24.79 9.73 -11.06
N GLU A 543 25.28 9.86 -9.82
CA GLU A 543 26.60 9.34 -9.42
C GLU A 543 26.69 7.82 -9.59
N ALA A 544 25.65 7.08 -9.20
CA ALA A 544 25.60 5.63 -9.32
C ALA A 544 25.61 5.15 -10.78
N LEU A 545 25.00 5.92 -11.70
CA LEU A 545 24.87 5.55 -13.11
C LEU A 545 26.05 5.99 -13.98
N ARG A 546 26.73 7.10 -13.66
CA ARG A 546 27.85 7.66 -14.45
C ARG A 546 28.93 6.65 -14.88
N PRO A 547 29.36 5.69 -14.05
CA PRO A 547 30.37 4.70 -14.46
C PRO A 547 29.97 3.82 -15.65
N TYR A 548 28.68 3.75 -15.97
CA TYR A 548 28.13 2.93 -17.08
C TYR A 548 27.86 3.76 -18.34
N LEU A 549 28.03 5.09 -18.30
CA LEU A 549 27.66 6.03 -19.37
C LEU A 549 28.86 6.61 -20.12
N SER A 550 30.05 6.05 -19.96
CA SER A 550 31.33 6.59 -20.47
C SER A 550 32.11 5.64 -21.35
#